data_AF-A0A812UZC8-F1
#
_entry.id   AF-A0A812UZC8-F1
#
_cell.length_a   1.000
_cell.length_b   1.000
_cell.length_c   1.000
_cell.angle_alpha   90.00
_cell.angle_beta   90.00
_cell.angle_gamma   90.00
#
_symmetry.space_group_name_H-M   'P 1'
#
loop_
_entity.id
_entity.type
_entity.pdbx_description
1 polymer ?
#
loop_
_entity_poly.entity_id
_entity_poly.type
_entity_poly.pdbx_seq_one_letter_code
_entity_poly.pdbx_strand_id
1 'polypeptide(L)'
;MNEVSDYCISAVGSPAAFQSDEGTWLLMPYLNGGDFLRFVNACQRKGECRNSDQPKKNWDTLGHGISSALVLAYFHQIVQGVEALHSRGIIHTDLKLENTMLSCRDGKCFASVIDLGLGCEPKVTFSCGMTGTPSYLAPELWKRGQSRRSLTSPMRDVWSLGVMLYLLVYPKAPPFMRDGTGQKQIKYNPIEDETIGKENLDLLIAQMLDPDPSMRAPIATILAMLAEIIKTDYAAPPEVIRLIDEKPIDRGATMPVAKCLFDKLDYDVGDQPFEREMCLDDVTEAAPARDFGNVGT
;
A
#
# COMPACT_ATOMS: atom_id res chain seq x y z
N MET A 1 0.24 -13.88 23.97
CA MET A 1 -0.85 -14.02 22.99
C MET A 1 -0.43 -13.24 21.76
N ASN A 2 -0.38 -13.87 20.59
CA ASN A 2 0.01 -13.20 19.35
C ASN A 2 -1.20 -12.43 18.83
N GLU A 3 -1.11 -11.10 18.84
CA GLU A 3 -2.16 -10.22 18.33
C GLU A 3 -2.22 -10.37 16.80
N VAL A 4 -3.37 -10.84 16.31
CA VAL A 4 -3.71 -10.83 14.89
C VAL A 4 -4.01 -9.38 14.52
N SER A 5 -3.45 -8.91 13.41
CA SER A 5 -3.55 -7.48 13.03
C SER A 5 -4.97 -7.03 12.74
N ASP A 6 -5.37 -5.92 13.35
CA ASP A 6 -6.54 -5.12 12.99
C ASP A 6 -6.35 -4.32 11.68
N TYR A 7 -5.20 -4.47 10.98
CA TYR A 7 -4.84 -3.69 9.78
C TYR A 7 -4.38 -4.51 8.55
N CYS A 8 -4.65 -3.99 7.34
CA CYS A 8 -4.22 -4.52 6.02
C CYS A 8 -2.75 -4.19 5.69
N ILE A 9 -1.85 -4.46 6.63
CA ILE A 9 -0.42 -4.28 6.46
C ILE A 9 0.22 -5.67 6.38
N SER A 10 0.84 -5.99 5.25
CA SER A 10 1.84 -7.06 5.18
C SER A 10 3.24 -6.46 5.32
N ALA A 11 3.39 -5.63 6.33
CA ALA A 11 4.67 -5.50 6.98
C ALA A 11 4.67 -6.58 8.06
N VAL A 12 5.39 -7.65 7.76
CA VAL A 12 6.20 -8.35 8.75
C VAL A 12 5.41 -8.73 10.00
N GLY A 13 4.79 -9.91 10.08
CA GLY A 13 4.79 -10.69 11.33
C GLY A 13 6.22 -11.18 11.59
N SER A 14 6.63 -11.45 12.84
CA SER A 14 8.02 -11.84 13.22
C SER A 14 8.75 -12.50 12.06
N PRO A 15 9.49 -11.74 11.23
CA PRO A 15 10.12 -12.32 10.08
C PRO A 15 11.22 -13.14 10.72
N ALA A 16 11.12 -14.46 10.63
CA ALA A 16 12.29 -15.25 10.88
C ALA A 16 13.27 -14.78 9.80
N ALA A 17 14.25 -13.97 10.19
CA ALA A 17 15.41 -13.78 9.36
C ALA A 17 16.43 -14.80 9.83
N PHE A 18 17.09 -15.45 8.90
CA PHE A 18 18.25 -16.23 9.26
C PHE A 18 19.37 -15.90 8.29
N GLN A 19 20.57 -15.91 8.82
CA GLN A 19 21.77 -15.66 8.07
C GLN A 19 22.48 -17.00 7.85
N SER A 20 22.98 -17.16 6.63
CA SER A 20 23.78 -18.30 6.20
C SER A 20 25.02 -17.77 5.47
N ASP A 21 25.99 -18.64 5.22
CA ASP A 21 27.17 -18.29 4.42
C ASP A 21 26.80 -17.84 2.99
N GLU A 22 25.62 -18.22 2.50
CA GLU A 22 25.10 -17.84 1.18
C GLU A 22 24.33 -16.51 1.18
N GLY A 23 23.99 -15.97 2.35
CA GLY A 23 23.30 -14.68 2.48
C GLY A 23 22.25 -14.63 3.59
N THR A 24 21.53 -13.49 3.60
CA THR A 24 20.44 -13.18 4.54
C THR A 24 19.09 -13.53 3.92
N TRP A 25 18.31 -14.33 4.64
CA TRP A 25 17.00 -14.79 4.21
C TRP A 25 15.93 -14.13 5.07
N LEU A 26 14.87 -13.61 4.45
CA LEU A 26 13.72 -13.03 5.14
C LEU A 26 12.51 -13.93 4.92
N LEU A 27 12.01 -14.58 5.96
CA LEU A 27 10.74 -15.31 5.89
C LEU A 27 9.59 -14.31 6.03
N MET A 28 8.72 -14.30 5.03
CA MET A 28 7.52 -13.49 5.00
C MET A 28 6.29 -14.37 4.75
N PRO A 29 5.11 -13.95 5.23
CA PRO A 29 3.89 -14.67 4.95
C PRO A 29 3.63 -14.81 3.44
N TYR A 30 3.22 -16.00 3.01
CA TYR A 30 2.94 -16.26 1.61
C TYR A 30 1.57 -15.71 1.21
N LEU A 31 1.59 -14.65 0.40
CA LEU A 31 0.40 -14.01 -0.16
C LEU A 31 0.03 -14.66 -1.50
N ASN A 32 -0.78 -15.70 -1.42
CA ASN A 32 -1.10 -16.61 -2.54
C ASN A 32 -1.91 -15.98 -3.68
N GLY A 33 -2.47 -14.78 -3.51
CA GLY A 33 -3.16 -14.04 -4.56
C GLY A 33 -2.23 -13.27 -5.50
N GLY A 34 -0.93 -13.19 -5.17
CA GLY A 34 0.07 -12.48 -5.98
C GLY A 34 -0.02 -10.95 -5.85
N ASP A 35 0.73 -10.24 -6.70
CA ASP A 35 0.71 -8.78 -6.71
C ASP A 35 -0.56 -8.22 -7.36
N PHE A 36 -1.05 -7.12 -6.80
CA PHE A 36 -2.31 -6.49 -7.22
C PHE A 36 -2.21 -5.94 -8.65
N LEU A 37 -1.03 -5.48 -9.08
CA LEU A 37 -0.80 -5.07 -10.46
C LEU A 37 -1.06 -6.21 -11.45
N ARG A 38 -0.53 -7.42 -11.18
CA ARG A 38 -0.80 -8.61 -12.01
C ARG A 38 -2.26 -8.98 -11.98
N PHE A 39 -2.93 -8.86 -10.84
CA PHE A 39 -4.36 -9.11 -10.74
C PHE A 39 -5.16 -8.20 -11.69
N VAL A 40 -4.93 -6.88 -11.65
CA VAL A 40 -5.64 -5.93 -12.53
C VAL A 40 -5.22 -6.05 -14.00
N ASN A 41 -3.99 -6.47 -14.29
CA ASN A 41 -3.48 -6.70 -15.64
C ASN A 41 -3.81 -8.08 -16.22
N ALA A 42 -4.25 -9.04 -15.40
CA ALA A 42 -4.60 -10.39 -15.86
C ALA A 42 -5.69 -10.35 -16.95
N CYS A 43 -6.62 -9.40 -16.81
CA CYS A 43 -7.66 -9.07 -17.79
C CYS A 43 -7.09 -8.73 -19.18
N GLN A 44 -6.00 -7.97 -19.23
CA GLN A 44 -5.43 -7.46 -20.48
C GLN A 44 -4.63 -8.53 -21.25
N ARG A 45 -4.01 -9.49 -20.55
CA ARG A 45 -3.12 -10.49 -21.17
C ARG A 45 -3.84 -11.54 -22.02
N LYS A 46 -5.11 -11.81 -21.74
CA LYS A 46 -5.89 -12.80 -22.52
C LYS A 46 -6.60 -12.19 -23.74
N GLY A 47 -6.49 -10.88 -23.96
CA GLY A 47 -7.22 -10.17 -25.03
C GLY A 47 -8.73 -10.09 -24.78
N GLU A 48 -9.20 -10.53 -23.61
CA GLU A 48 -10.61 -10.59 -23.23
C GLU A 48 -11.16 -9.22 -22.80
N CYS A 49 -10.27 -8.31 -22.38
CA CYS A 49 -10.63 -6.99 -21.86
C CYS A 49 -10.11 -5.88 -22.78
N ARG A 50 -10.92 -5.43 -23.75
CA ARG A 50 -10.58 -4.26 -24.60
C ARG A 50 -11.17 -3.00 -24.00
N ASN A 51 -10.30 -2.08 -23.59
CA ASN A 51 -10.69 -0.85 -22.89
C ASN A 51 -10.10 0.42 -23.52
N SER A 52 -9.61 0.34 -24.76
CA SER A 52 -8.92 1.44 -25.42
C SER A 52 -9.83 2.61 -25.77
N ASP A 53 -11.14 2.35 -25.91
CA ASP A 53 -12.08 3.28 -26.53
C ASP A 53 -13.01 3.94 -25.51
N GLN A 54 -12.97 3.53 -24.24
CA GLN A 54 -13.77 4.12 -23.16
C GLN A 54 -12.99 5.18 -22.37
N PRO A 55 -13.65 6.23 -21.87
CA PRO A 55 -12.98 7.27 -21.07
C PRO A 55 -12.53 6.78 -19.68
N LYS A 56 -13.25 5.81 -19.10
CA LYS A 56 -12.94 5.17 -17.81
C LYS A 56 -12.90 3.66 -17.95
N LYS A 57 -12.20 2.98 -17.04
CA LYS A 57 -12.20 1.53 -16.95
C LYS A 57 -13.51 1.05 -16.30
N ASN A 58 -14.31 0.31 -17.05
CA ASN A 58 -15.49 -0.37 -16.51
C ASN A 58 -15.16 -1.85 -16.24
N TRP A 59 -14.68 -2.17 -15.03
CA TRP A 59 -14.25 -3.51 -14.65
C TRP A 59 -15.34 -4.57 -14.78
N ASP A 60 -16.60 -4.18 -14.53
CA ASP A 60 -17.78 -5.03 -14.63
C ASP A 60 -18.00 -5.58 -16.05
N THR A 61 -17.59 -4.81 -17.07
CA THR A 61 -17.67 -5.21 -18.48
C THR A 61 -16.38 -5.83 -19.02
N LEU A 62 -15.26 -5.70 -18.29
CA LEU A 62 -13.97 -6.25 -18.71
C LEU A 62 -13.89 -7.75 -18.41
N GLY A 63 -14.64 -8.29 -17.46
CA GLY A 63 -14.85 -9.74 -17.29
C GLY A 63 -14.04 -10.40 -16.16
N HIS A 64 -14.20 -11.72 -16.02
CA HIS A 64 -13.61 -12.59 -14.97
C HIS A 64 -14.08 -12.38 -13.52
N GLY A 65 -15.30 -11.86 -13.30
CA GLY A 65 -15.85 -11.74 -11.94
C GLY A 65 -15.20 -10.64 -11.10
N ILE A 66 -14.58 -9.66 -11.75
CA ILE A 66 -14.02 -8.46 -11.12
C ILE A 66 -14.98 -7.30 -11.41
N SER A 67 -15.50 -6.67 -10.36
CA SER A 67 -16.32 -5.47 -10.47
C SER A 67 -15.51 -4.21 -10.12
N SER A 68 -15.97 -3.05 -10.57
CA SER A 68 -15.32 -1.78 -10.22
C SER A 68 -15.39 -1.55 -8.69
N ALA A 69 -16.52 -1.92 -8.08
CA ALA A 69 -16.70 -1.91 -6.64
C ALA A 69 -15.67 -2.78 -5.90
N LEU A 70 -15.36 -3.98 -6.40
CA LEU A 70 -14.38 -4.88 -5.79
C LEU A 70 -12.95 -4.32 -5.86
N VAL A 71 -12.57 -3.76 -7.01
CA VAL A 71 -11.25 -3.11 -7.19
C VAL A 71 -11.09 -1.93 -6.23
N LEU A 72 -12.14 -1.10 -6.08
CA LEU A 72 -12.14 0.01 -5.14
C LEU A 72 -12.13 -0.46 -3.68
N ALA A 73 -12.78 -1.59 -3.35
CA ALA A 73 -12.72 -2.18 -2.02
C ALA A 73 -11.31 -2.69 -1.66
N TYR A 74 -10.59 -3.29 -2.62
CA TYR A 74 -9.17 -3.63 -2.43
C TYR A 74 -8.30 -2.38 -2.29
N PHE A 75 -8.55 -1.34 -3.07
CA PHE A 75 -7.86 -0.07 -2.90
C PHE A 75 -8.15 0.56 -1.54
N HIS A 76 -9.39 0.50 -1.04
CA HIS A 76 -9.76 0.95 0.30
C HIS A 76 -8.94 0.20 1.38
N GLN A 77 -8.79 -1.11 1.26
CA GLN A 77 -7.94 -1.91 2.17
C GLN A 77 -6.46 -1.49 2.12
N ILE A 78 -5.93 -1.16 0.94
CA ILE A 78 -4.58 -0.60 0.80
C ILE A 78 -4.47 0.73 1.55
N VAL A 79 -5.45 1.63 1.39
CA VAL A 79 -5.48 2.91 2.13
C VAL A 79 -5.58 2.69 3.65
N GLN A 80 -6.36 1.70 4.11
CA GLN A 80 -6.42 1.31 5.53
C GLN A 80 -5.05 0.84 6.04
N GLY A 81 -4.33 0.07 5.22
CA GLY A 81 -2.96 -0.34 5.54
C GLY A 81 -2.01 0.85 5.68
N VAL A 82 -2.10 1.82 4.78
CA VAL A 82 -1.26 3.04 4.83
C VAL A 82 -1.63 3.93 6.02
N GLU A 83 -2.91 4.09 6.36
CA GLU A 83 -3.35 4.82 7.56
C GLU A 83 -2.75 4.19 8.83
N ALA A 84 -2.73 2.86 8.89
CA ALA A 84 -2.13 2.15 10.00
C ALA A 84 -0.62 2.35 10.09
N LEU A 85 0.11 2.50 8.97
CA LEU A 85 1.52 2.91 8.97
C LEU A 85 1.67 4.36 9.46
N HIS A 86 0.86 5.28 8.92
CA HIS A 86 0.94 6.71 9.24
C HIS A 86 0.63 7.00 10.70
N SER A 87 -0.35 6.32 11.29
CA SER A 87 -0.68 6.44 12.73
C SER A 87 0.46 6.02 13.65
N ARG A 88 1.44 5.26 13.14
CA ARG A 88 2.67 4.85 13.83
C ARG A 88 3.89 5.70 13.47
N GLY A 89 3.68 6.76 12.68
CA GLY A 89 4.77 7.63 12.21
C GLY A 89 5.62 7.00 11.11
N ILE A 90 5.20 5.89 10.51
CA ILE A 90 5.89 5.24 9.40
C ILE A 90 5.30 5.78 8.09
N ILE A 91 6.18 6.21 7.19
CA ILE A 91 5.86 6.61 5.82
C ILE A 91 6.39 5.50 4.91
N HIS A 92 5.56 5.00 4.00
CA HIS A 92 5.94 3.89 3.13
C HIS A 92 7.00 4.29 2.09
N THR A 93 6.84 5.46 1.48
CA THR A 93 7.74 6.09 0.49
C THR A 93 7.86 5.43 -0.90
N ASP A 94 7.52 4.16 -1.06
CA ASP A 94 7.48 3.48 -2.38
C ASP A 94 6.12 2.80 -2.65
N LEU A 95 5.02 3.51 -2.44
CA LEU A 95 3.68 3.00 -2.77
C LEU A 95 3.48 2.96 -4.29
N LYS A 96 3.10 1.78 -4.76
CA LYS A 96 2.75 1.47 -6.15
C LYS A 96 1.94 0.17 -6.16
N LEU A 97 1.27 -0.13 -7.28
CA LEU A 97 0.42 -1.32 -7.38
C LEU A 97 1.22 -2.62 -7.17
N GLU A 98 2.50 -2.63 -7.55
CA GLU A 98 3.43 -3.75 -7.36
C GLU A 98 3.74 -4.03 -5.89
N ASN A 99 3.73 -2.99 -5.05
CA ASN A 99 3.99 -3.09 -3.60
C ASN A 99 2.69 -3.31 -2.82
N THR A 100 1.69 -3.91 -3.48
CA THR A 100 0.45 -4.37 -2.86
C THR A 100 0.16 -5.77 -3.35
N MET A 101 -0.29 -6.63 -2.44
CA MET A 101 -0.52 -8.05 -2.71
C MET A 101 -1.89 -8.48 -2.23
N LEU A 102 -2.40 -9.54 -2.85
CA LEU A 102 -3.64 -10.20 -2.47
C LEU A 102 -3.34 -11.48 -1.69
N SER A 103 -4.10 -11.71 -0.62
CA SER A 103 -4.18 -13.00 0.08
C SER A 103 -5.58 -13.55 -0.08
N CYS A 104 -5.69 -14.74 -0.68
CA CYS A 104 -6.97 -15.37 -1.01
C CYS A 104 -7.21 -16.63 -0.18
N ARG A 105 -8.36 -16.72 0.49
CA ARG A 105 -8.78 -17.87 1.28
C ARG A 105 -10.29 -18.06 1.18
N ASP A 106 -10.73 -19.31 1.02
CA ASP A 106 -12.16 -19.69 1.01
C ASP A 106 -13.00 -18.86 0.02
N GLY A 107 -12.42 -18.59 -1.17
CA GLY A 107 -13.07 -17.81 -2.23
C GLY A 107 -13.09 -16.29 -2.03
N LYS A 108 -12.43 -15.77 -0.98
CA LYS A 108 -12.31 -14.33 -0.71
C LYS A 108 -10.85 -13.91 -0.83
N CYS A 109 -10.59 -12.69 -1.28
CA CYS A 109 -9.24 -12.12 -1.29
C CYS A 109 -9.19 -10.81 -0.48
N PHE A 110 -8.00 -10.48 0.01
CA PHE A 110 -7.74 -9.26 0.77
C PHE A 110 -6.46 -8.60 0.29
N ALA A 111 -6.48 -7.29 0.13
CA ALA A 111 -5.32 -6.51 -0.22
C ALA A 111 -4.48 -6.16 1.01
N SER A 112 -3.17 -6.15 0.83
CA SER A 112 -2.20 -5.76 1.86
C SER A 112 -1.05 -4.99 1.23
N VAL A 113 -0.58 -3.97 1.95
CA VAL A 113 0.64 -3.23 1.59
C VAL A 113 1.87 -4.08 1.96
N ILE A 114 2.84 -4.18 1.05
CA ILE A 114 4.10 -4.90 1.25
C ILE A 114 5.30 -3.98 0.99
N ASP A 115 6.51 -4.49 1.22
CA ASP A 115 7.77 -3.82 0.87
C ASP A 115 7.99 -2.45 1.56
N LEU A 116 8.18 -2.50 2.88
CA LEU A 116 8.69 -1.36 3.64
C LEU A 116 10.20 -1.17 3.48
N GLY A 117 10.85 -1.75 2.46
CA GLY A 117 12.31 -1.70 2.27
C GLY A 117 12.88 -0.28 2.32
N LEU A 118 12.11 0.68 1.78
CA LEU A 118 12.41 2.11 1.71
C LEU A 118 11.63 2.95 2.74
N GLY A 119 10.80 2.32 3.57
CA GLY A 119 9.97 2.99 4.57
C GLY A 119 10.80 3.88 5.48
N CYS A 120 10.25 5.05 5.80
CA CYS A 120 10.89 6.03 6.64
C CYS A 120 10.10 6.28 7.91
N GLU A 121 10.79 6.29 9.05
CA GLU A 121 10.24 6.70 10.34
C GLU A 121 10.96 7.99 10.77
N PRO A 122 10.36 9.19 10.58
CA PRO A 122 11.06 10.47 10.77
C PRO A 122 11.60 10.73 12.18
N LYS A 123 11.06 10.02 13.19
CA LYS A 123 11.48 10.10 14.60
C LYS A 123 12.72 9.26 14.91
N VAL A 124 12.99 8.26 14.07
CA VAL A 124 13.99 7.21 14.33
C VAL A 124 15.09 7.22 13.26
N THR A 125 14.76 7.59 12.03
CA THR A 125 15.70 7.64 10.91
C THR A 125 16.32 9.02 10.74
N PHE A 126 17.63 9.06 10.48
CA PHE A 126 18.39 10.31 10.35
C PHE A 126 17.92 11.14 9.13
N SER A 127 17.48 10.47 8.05
CA SER A 127 16.89 11.12 6.88
C SER A 127 15.87 10.25 6.14
N CYS A 128 14.65 10.77 5.98
CA CYS A 128 13.78 10.35 4.88
C CYS A 128 14.36 10.95 3.60
N GLY A 129 15.07 10.17 2.79
CA GLY A 129 15.59 10.68 1.51
C GLY A 129 14.49 10.91 0.46
N MET A 130 14.91 11.40 -0.71
CA MET A 130 14.13 11.27 -1.94
C MET A 130 14.24 9.82 -2.44
N THR A 131 13.49 8.92 -1.81
CA THR A 131 13.42 7.48 -2.12
C THR A 131 12.09 7.12 -2.77
N GLY A 132 12.06 6.03 -3.54
CA GLY A 132 10.87 5.50 -4.19
C GLY A 132 10.90 5.59 -5.72
N THR A 133 9.84 5.12 -6.35
CA THR A 133 9.73 5.02 -7.80
C THR A 133 9.39 6.39 -8.42
N PRO A 134 10.21 6.96 -9.33
CA PRO A 134 10.06 8.33 -9.83
C PRO A 134 8.66 8.71 -10.37
N SER A 135 7.96 7.77 -11.01
CA SER A 135 6.61 7.97 -11.54
C SER A 135 5.54 8.17 -10.46
N TYR A 136 5.79 7.73 -9.23
CA TYR A 136 4.90 7.82 -8.07
C TYR A 136 5.37 8.86 -7.04
N LEU A 137 6.54 9.49 -7.24
CA LEU A 137 7.08 10.49 -6.33
C LEU A 137 6.25 11.77 -6.34
N ALA A 138 5.94 12.24 -5.13
CA ALA A 138 5.21 13.47 -4.92
C ALA A 138 6.00 14.72 -5.37
N PRO A 139 5.33 15.78 -5.89
CA PRO A 139 5.97 16.97 -6.44
C PRO A 139 6.94 17.69 -5.52
N GLU A 140 6.64 17.74 -4.23
CA GLU A 140 7.47 18.39 -3.21
C GLU A 140 8.85 17.75 -3.05
N LEU A 141 9.01 16.48 -3.43
CA LEU A 141 10.29 15.76 -3.41
C LEU A 141 11.18 16.14 -4.60
N TRP A 142 10.62 16.74 -5.65
CA TRP A 142 11.37 17.18 -6.83
C TRP A 142 11.85 18.63 -6.74
N LYS A 143 11.29 19.42 -5.81
CA LYS A 143 11.64 20.84 -5.64
C LYS A 143 13.07 20.98 -5.13
N ARG A 144 13.78 22.02 -5.56
CA ARG A 144 15.11 22.37 -5.02
C ARG A 144 14.97 22.90 -3.59
N GLY A 145 15.94 22.58 -2.72
CA GLY A 145 15.94 23.06 -1.34
C GLY A 145 14.88 22.39 -0.47
N GLN A 146 14.66 21.08 -0.67
CA GLN A 146 13.72 20.27 0.11
C GLN A 146 13.92 20.52 1.61
N SER A 147 12.84 20.93 2.27
CA SER A 147 12.83 21.01 3.72
C SER A 147 12.73 19.61 4.32
N ARG A 148 13.24 19.41 5.54
CA ARG A 148 13.01 18.18 6.31
C ARG A 148 11.52 17.85 6.37
N ARG A 149 10.67 18.86 6.53
CA ARG A 149 9.20 18.74 6.55
C ARG A 149 8.63 18.13 5.27
N SER A 150 9.16 18.47 4.10
CA SER A 150 8.72 17.92 2.81
C SER A 150 9.12 16.44 2.69
N LEU A 151 10.33 16.09 3.13
CA LEU A 151 10.86 14.74 3.09
C LEU A 151 10.14 13.78 4.04
N THR A 152 9.73 14.29 5.20
CA THR A 152 9.08 13.53 6.29
C THR A 152 7.55 13.68 6.30
N SER A 153 6.94 14.18 5.21
CA SER A 153 5.49 14.36 5.16
C SER A 153 4.80 13.06 4.76
N PRO A 154 3.83 12.52 5.52
CA PRO A 154 3.03 11.38 5.09
C PRO A 154 2.17 11.67 3.84
N MET A 155 1.96 12.95 3.51
CA MET A 155 1.22 13.36 2.31
C MET A 155 1.88 12.93 0.99
N ARG A 156 3.17 12.55 1.02
CA ARG A 156 3.82 11.96 -0.15
C ARG A 156 3.24 10.59 -0.50
N ASP A 157 2.85 9.80 0.49
CA ASP A 157 2.18 8.51 0.27
C ASP A 157 0.76 8.72 -0.26
N VAL A 158 0.08 9.78 0.18
CA VAL A 158 -1.25 10.17 -0.35
C VAL A 158 -1.18 10.48 -1.84
N TRP A 159 -0.14 11.18 -2.30
CA TRP A 159 0.09 11.39 -3.73
C TRP A 159 0.28 10.06 -4.46
N SER A 160 1.15 9.18 -3.96
CA SER A 160 1.39 7.87 -4.58
C SER A 160 0.10 7.02 -4.64
N LEU A 161 -0.73 7.05 -3.60
CA LEU A 161 -2.07 6.44 -3.60
C LEU A 161 -2.99 7.08 -4.66
N GLY A 162 -2.93 8.39 -4.86
CA GLY A 162 -3.69 9.09 -5.90
C GLY A 162 -3.28 8.63 -7.30
N VAL A 163 -1.98 8.42 -7.53
CA VAL A 163 -1.45 7.87 -8.77
C VAL A 163 -1.96 6.43 -8.99
N MET A 164 -1.96 5.61 -7.94
CA MET A 164 -2.51 4.25 -8.00
C MET A 164 -4.01 4.27 -8.33
N LEU A 165 -4.80 5.12 -7.67
CA LEU A 165 -6.25 5.21 -7.93
C LEU A 165 -6.53 5.68 -9.36
N TYR A 166 -5.81 6.68 -9.86
CA TYR A 166 -5.89 7.11 -11.26
C TYR A 166 -5.66 5.93 -12.21
N LEU A 167 -4.61 5.13 -11.97
CA LEU A 167 -4.32 3.95 -12.78
C LEU A 167 -5.38 2.86 -12.70
N LEU A 168 -6.13 2.76 -11.60
CA LEU A 168 -7.24 1.81 -11.46
C LEU A 168 -8.52 2.29 -12.18
N VAL A 169 -8.70 3.61 -12.30
CA VAL A 169 -9.92 4.23 -12.86
C VAL A 169 -9.80 4.53 -14.35
N TYR A 170 -8.63 4.97 -14.83
CA TYR A 170 -8.46 5.42 -16.21
C TYR A 170 -7.58 4.47 -17.04
N PRO A 171 -7.87 4.31 -18.35
CA PRO A 171 -7.07 3.48 -19.25
C PRO A 171 -5.69 4.09 -19.54
N LYS A 172 -5.57 5.41 -19.51
CA LYS A 172 -4.31 6.13 -19.68
C LYS A 172 -3.65 6.37 -18.34
N ALA A 173 -2.33 6.41 -18.32
CA ALA A 173 -1.56 6.84 -17.16
C ALA A 173 -1.67 8.37 -16.97
N PRO A 174 -1.46 8.89 -15.74
CA PRO A 174 -1.38 10.33 -15.52
C PRO A 174 -0.38 11.02 -16.46
N PRO A 175 -0.65 12.25 -16.93
CA PRO A 175 0.15 12.91 -17.96
C PRO A 175 1.60 13.21 -17.55
N PHE A 176 1.88 13.22 -16.24
CA PHE A 176 3.21 13.40 -15.67
C PHE A 176 4.00 12.09 -15.49
N MET A 177 3.37 10.93 -15.56
CA MET A 177 3.97 9.66 -15.14
C MET A 177 5.26 9.30 -15.90
N ARG A 178 5.35 9.70 -17.18
CA ARG A 178 6.50 9.43 -18.07
C ARG A 178 7.52 10.58 -18.14
N ASP A 179 7.39 11.59 -17.29
CA ASP A 179 8.29 12.74 -17.31
C ASP A 179 9.72 12.39 -16.86
N GLY A 180 9.85 11.54 -15.84
CA GLY A 180 11.14 11.12 -15.28
C GLY A 180 11.93 12.22 -14.54
N THR A 181 11.62 13.49 -14.79
CA THR A 181 12.32 14.66 -14.21
C THR A 181 11.57 15.36 -13.07
N GLY A 182 10.30 15.00 -12.84
CA GLY A 182 9.47 15.63 -11.80
C GLY A 182 8.84 16.97 -12.21
N GLN A 183 9.26 17.54 -13.34
CA GLN A 183 8.85 18.86 -13.78
C GLN A 183 7.36 18.93 -14.11
N LYS A 184 6.80 17.84 -14.67
CA LYS A 184 5.36 17.72 -14.91
C LYS A 184 4.58 17.49 -13.63
N GLN A 185 5.10 16.71 -12.66
CA GLN A 185 4.48 16.55 -11.35
C GLN A 185 4.34 17.90 -10.62
N ILE A 186 5.41 18.72 -10.63
CA ILE A 186 5.42 20.06 -10.01
C ILE A 186 4.37 21.00 -10.61
N LYS A 187 4.08 20.88 -11.91
CA LYS A 187 3.15 21.75 -12.64
C LYS A 187 1.77 21.12 -12.85
N TYR A 188 1.56 19.91 -12.35
CA TYR A 188 0.31 19.19 -12.61
C TYR A 188 -0.85 19.94 -11.98
N ASN A 189 -1.96 20.08 -12.71
CA ASN A 189 -3.20 20.60 -12.16
C ASN A 189 -4.30 19.57 -12.44
N PRO A 190 -4.79 18.83 -11.42
CA PRO A 190 -5.80 17.80 -11.65
C PRO A 190 -7.13 18.38 -12.15
N ILE A 191 -7.41 19.66 -11.92
CA ILE A 191 -8.63 20.33 -12.40
C ILE A 191 -8.58 20.56 -13.93
N GLU A 192 -7.38 20.72 -14.48
CA GLU A 192 -7.14 20.91 -15.92
C GLU A 192 -6.92 19.58 -16.66
N ASP A 193 -6.83 18.46 -15.96
CA ASP A 193 -6.69 17.14 -16.58
C ASP A 193 -8.03 16.71 -17.19
N GLU A 194 -8.15 16.82 -18.51
CA GLU A 194 -9.36 16.43 -19.27
C GLU A 194 -9.74 14.95 -19.11
N THR A 195 -8.83 14.11 -18.60
CA THR A 195 -9.11 12.70 -18.29
C THR A 195 -9.92 12.58 -17.00
N ILE A 196 -9.71 13.49 -16.04
CA ILE A 196 -10.40 13.47 -14.75
C ILE A 196 -11.82 14.04 -14.95
N GLY A 197 -12.82 13.22 -14.62
CA GLY A 197 -14.22 13.61 -14.71
C GLY A 197 -14.66 14.55 -13.58
N LYS A 198 -15.96 14.57 -13.30
CA LYS A 198 -16.56 15.43 -12.25
C LYS A 198 -17.39 14.63 -11.23
N GLU A 199 -17.26 13.31 -11.23
CA GLU A 199 -17.92 12.43 -10.26
C GLU A 199 -17.16 12.42 -8.93
N ASN A 200 -17.78 11.89 -7.87
CA ASN A 200 -17.19 11.90 -6.53
C ASN A 200 -15.81 11.22 -6.49
N LEU A 201 -15.63 10.12 -7.24
CA LEU A 201 -14.34 9.44 -7.35
C LEU A 201 -13.28 10.28 -8.07
N ASP A 202 -13.68 11.04 -9.09
CA ASP A 202 -12.78 11.93 -9.83
C ASP A 202 -12.30 13.08 -8.94
N LEU A 203 -13.21 13.65 -8.14
CA LEU A 203 -12.89 14.69 -7.15
C LEU A 203 -11.93 14.16 -6.09
N LEU A 204 -12.12 12.93 -5.63
CA LEU A 204 -11.22 12.28 -4.68
C LEU A 204 -9.81 12.10 -5.28
N ILE A 205 -9.70 11.65 -6.54
CA ILE A 205 -8.42 11.55 -7.26
C ILE A 205 -7.74 12.92 -7.33
N ALA A 206 -8.49 13.97 -7.71
CA ALA A 206 -7.98 15.33 -7.79
C ALA A 206 -7.45 15.83 -6.43
N GLN A 207 -8.17 15.57 -5.34
CA GLN A 207 -7.75 15.93 -3.99
C GLN A 207 -6.50 15.17 -3.52
N MET A 208 -6.28 13.94 -3.97
CA MET A 208 -5.06 13.18 -3.66
C MET A 208 -3.85 13.65 -4.47
N LEU A 209 -4.09 14.13 -5.70
CA LEU A 209 -3.07 14.58 -6.66
C LEU A 209 -2.88 16.11 -6.67
N ASP A 210 -3.23 16.81 -5.59
CA ASP A 210 -2.89 18.22 -5.45
C ASP A 210 -1.36 18.38 -5.30
N PRO A 211 -0.68 19.23 -6.10
CA PRO A 211 0.76 19.43 -5.96
C PRO A 211 1.19 20.07 -4.64
N ASP A 212 0.28 20.77 -3.96
CA ASP A 212 0.50 21.26 -2.61
C ASP A 212 0.09 20.18 -1.59
N PRO A 213 1.05 19.61 -0.84
CA PRO A 213 0.74 18.58 0.16
C PRO A 213 -0.20 19.07 1.27
N SER A 214 -0.32 20.38 1.51
CA SER A 214 -1.24 20.93 2.50
C SER A 214 -2.70 20.99 2.03
N MET A 215 -2.91 20.96 0.72
CA MET A 215 -4.25 20.94 0.10
C MET A 215 -4.75 19.51 -0.15
N ARG A 216 -3.88 18.50 -0.03
CA ARG A 216 -4.25 17.10 -0.19
C ARG A 216 -5.21 16.63 0.89
N ALA A 217 -6.18 15.80 0.51
CA ALA A 217 -7.11 15.20 1.46
C ALA A 217 -6.37 14.35 2.51
N PRO A 218 -6.71 14.48 3.80
CA PRO A 218 -6.22 13.57 4.84
C PRO A 218 -6.65 12.13 4.57
N ILE A 219 -5.82 11.16 4.98
CA ILE A 219 -6.07 9.74 4.71
C ILE A 219 -7.40 9.23 5.31
N ALA A 220 -7.78 9.71 6.49
CA ALA A 220 -9.07 9.39 7.11
C ALA A 220 -10.26 9.89 6.28
N THR A 221 -10.14 11.08 5.68
CA THR A 221 -11.14 11.63 4.76
C THR A 221 -11.23 10.79 3.49
N ILE A 222 -10.08 10.35 2.96
CA ILE A 222 -10.02 9.49 1.78
C ILE A 222 -10.74 8.16 2.04
N LEU A 223 -10.49 7.52 3.19
CA LEU A 223 -11.17 6.29 3.59
C LEU A 223 -12.68 6.47 3.66
N ALA A 224 -13.15 7.50 4.37
CA ALA A 224 -14.57 7.78 4.53
C ALA A 224 -15.25 8.05 3.18
N MET A 225 -14.67 8.93 2.34
CA MET A 225 -15.22 9.24 1.03
C MET A 225 -15.23 8.03 0.11
N LEU A 226 -14.15 7.25 0.08
CA LEU A 226 -14.05 6.07 -0.77
C LEU A 226 -15.06 4.99 -0.35
N ALA A 227 -15.24 4.75 0.96
CA ALA A 227 -16.24 3.82 1.46
C ALA A 227 -17.67 4.23 1.05
N GLU A 228 -18.00 5.52 1.18
CA GLU A 228 -19.30 6.04 0.73
C GLU A 228 -19.48 5.88 -0.78
N ILE A 229 -18.49 6.27 -1.60
CA ILE A 229 -18.53 6.12 -3.07
C ILE A 229 -18.76 4.65 -3.47
N ILE A 230 -18.09 3.70 -2.82
CA ILE A 230 -18.27 2.27 -3.08
C ILE A 230 -19.71 1.84 -2.79
N LYS A 231 -20.30 2.32 -1.68
CA LYS A 231 -21.66 1.98 -1.25
C LYS A 231 -22.73 2.65 -2.11
N THR A 232 -22.54 3.91 -2.51
CA THR A 232 -23.55 4.71 -3.20
C THR A 232 -23.38 4.65 -4.71
N ASP A 233 -22.27 5.14 -5.24
CA ASP A 233 -22.08 5.42 -6.66
C ASP A 233 -21.88 4.12 -7.45
N TYR A 234 -21.21 3.14 -6.82
CA TYR A 234 -20.97 1.81 -7.39
C TYR A 234 -21.95 0.75 -6.89
N ALA A 235 -22.88 1.11 -5.99
CA ALA A 235 -23.90 0.22 -5.44
C ALA A 235 -23.36 -1.17 -5.06
N ALA A 236 -22.23 -1.20 -4.34
CA ALA A 236 -21.50 -2.42 -4.06
C ALA A 236 -22.40 -3.50 -3.42
N PRO A 237 -22.30 -4.76 -3.85
CA PRO A 237 -23.11 -5.83 -3.27
C PRO A 237 -22.63 -6.16 -1.84
N PRO A 238 -23.47 -6.79 -0.99
CA PRO A 238 -23.17 -7.00 0.42
C PRO A 238 -21.82 -7.67 0.70
N GLU A 239 -21.39 -8.61 -0.15
CA GLU A 239 -20.10 -9.27 -0.05
C GLU A 239 -18.91 -8.31 -0.22
N VAL A 240 -19.04 -7.27 -1.04
CA VAL A 240 -18.03 -6.22 -1.22
C VAL A 240 -18.10 -5.21 -0.08
N ILE A 241 -19.30 -4.86 0.41
CA ILE A 241 -19.47 -3.98 1.57
C ILE A 241 -18.79 -4.58 2.81
N ARG A 242 -18.88 -5.90 3.00
CA ARG A 242 -18.15 -6.57 4.10
C ARG A 242 -16.64 -6.40 4.00
N LEU A 243 -16.08 -6.28 2.79
CA LEU A 243 -14.64 -6.05 2.61
C LEU A 243 -14.19 -4.67 3.10
N ILE A 244 -15.09 -3.69 3.21
CA ILE A 244 -14.77 -2.33 3.68
C ILE A 244 -15.17 -2.11 5.15
N ASP A 245 -16.26 -2.72 5.61
CA ASP A 245 -16.80 -2.51 6.97
C ASP A 245 -16.20 -3.46 8.02
N GLU A 246 -15.81 -4.69 7.65
CA GLU A 246 -15.24 -5.65 8.60
C GLU A 246 -13.74 -5.40 8.82
N LYS A 247 -13.28 -5.56 10.07
CA LYS A 247 -11.85 -5.53 10.38
C LYS A 247 -11.13 -6.72 9.71
N PRO A 248 -9.81 -6.64 9.45
CA PRO A 248 -9.05 -7.77 8.91
C PRO A 248 -9.23 -9.07 9.70
N ILE A 249 -9.24 -9.02 11.03
CA ILE A 249 -9.45 -10.20 11.87
C ILE A 249 -10.84 -10.83 11.65
N ASP A 250 -11.88 -10.01 11.56
CA ASP A 250 -13.27 -10.45 11.32
C ASP A 250 -13.42 -11.08 9.93
N ARG A 251 -12.57 -10.68 8.99
CA ARG A 251 -12.48 -11.22 7.63
C ARG A 251 -11.69 -12.53 7.54
N GLY A 252 -11.10 -13.00 8.66
CA GLY A 252 -10.29 -14.22 8.70
C GLY A 252 -8.81 -14.01 8.40
N ALA A 253 -8.31 -12.77 8.50
CA ALA A 253 -6.87 -12.54 8.56
C ALA A 253 -6.31 -13.32 9.76
N THR A 254 -5.27 -14.10 9.54
CA THR A 254 -4.62 -14.93 10.58
C THR A 254 -3.16 -14.57 10.76
N MET A 255 -2.66 -13.64 9.93
CA MET A 255 -1.28 -13.20 9.98
C MET A 255 -1.11 -12.17 11.10
N PRO A 256 -0.27 -12.46 12.10
CA PRO A 256 0.13 -11.44 13.07
C PRO A 256 0.97 -10.38 12.35
N VAL A 257 0.86 -9.13 12.77
CA VAL A 257 1.85 -8.09 12.43
C VAL A 257 2.89 -8.09 13.54
N ALA A 258 4.14 -7.80 13.21
CA ALA A 258 5.27 -7.94 14.12
C ALA A 258 5.11 -6.91 15.22
N LYS A 259 5.26 -7.41 16.44
CA LYS A 259 5.21 -6.59 17.65
C LYS A 259 6.18 -5.42 17.60
N CYS A 260 7.33 -5.55 16.93
CA CYS A 260 8.28 -4.44 16.76
C CYS A 260 7.73 -3.23 15.98
N LEU A 261 6.63 -3.38 15.22
CA LEU A 261 5.88 -2.26 14.61
C LEU A 261 4.90 -1.59 15.58
N PHE A 262 4.61 -2.21 16.73
CA PHE A 262 3.61 -1.76 17.71
C PHE A 262 4.18 -1.39 19.09
N ASP A 263 5.34 -1.92 19.49
CA ASP A 263 5.88 -1.77 20.85
C ASP A 263 6.67 -0.45 21.09
N LYS A 264 6.82 0.41 20.07
CA LYS A 264 7.74 1.57 20.13
C LYS A 264 7.11 2.90 20.51
N LEU A 265 6.26 2.92 21.54
CA LEU A 265 5.84 4.21 22.13
C LEU A 265 6.86 4.80 23.11
N ASP A 266 7.84 4.02 23.61
CA ASP A 266 8.71 4.45 24.74
C ASP A 266 10.25 4.26 24.54
N TYR A 267 10.76 4.14 23.31
CA TYR A 267 12.23 4.14 23.11
C TYR A 267 12.77 5.57 22.89
N ASP A 268 13.42 6.11 23.93
CA ASP A 268 14.35 7.23 23.79
C ASP A 268 15.63 6.73 23.10
N VAL A 269 15.76 7.02 21.81
CA VAL A 269 16.86 6.51 20.98
C VAL A 269 18.15 7.35 21.09
N GLY A 270 18.12 8.49 21.80
CA GLY A 270 19.28 9.39 21.89
C GLY A 270 19.93 9.69 20.52
N ASP A 271 21.25 9.89 20.50
CA ASP A 271 22.06 10.13 19.29
C ASP A 271 22.54 8.84 18.57
N GLN A 272 21.96 7.67 18.87
CA GLN A 272 22.38 6.40 18.25
C GLN A 272 21.54 6.11 16.98
N PRO A 273 22.16 5.67 15.86
CA PRO A 273 21.42 5.26 14.68
C PRO A 273 20.60 4.01 14.98
N PHE A 274 19.33 4.02 14.61
CA PHE A 274 18.48 2.84 14.69
C PHE A 274 18.92 1.80 13.67
N GLU A 275 19.37 0.64 14.15
CA GLU A 275 19.66 -0.52 13.32
C GLU A 275 18.40 -1.39 13.19
N ARG A 276 18.03 -1.73 11.95
CA ARG A 276 16.86 -2.55 11.60
C ARG A 276 16.89 -3.97 12.21
N GLU A 277 18.02 -4.34 12.81
CA GLU A 277 18.24 -5.60 13.52
C GLU A 277 17.41 -5.73 14.81
N MET A 278 16.88 -4.63 15.38
CA MET A 278 16.08 -4.68 16.61
C MET A 278 14.68 -5.33 16.46
N CYS A 279 14.27 -5.72 15.25
CA CYS A 279 13.10 -6.60 15.05
C CYS A 279 13.47 -8.10 15.10
N LEU A 280 14.76 -8.43 15.31
CA LEU A 280 15.29 -9.80 15.32
C LEU A 280 15.57 -10.34 16.75
N ASP A 281 15.48 -9.48 17.77
CA ASP A 281 15.92 -9.83 19.13
C ASP A 281 15.00 -10.84 19.86
N ASP A 282 13.78 -11.05 19.36
CA ASP A 282 12.86 -12.08 19.88
C ASP A 282 13.21 -13.52 19.41
N VAL A 283 14.28 -13.71 18.63
CA VAL A 283 14.67 -15.03 18.07
C VAL A 283 15.50 -15.88 19.04
N THR A 284 15.82 -15.40 20.25
CA THR A 284 16.77 -16.09 21.15
C THR A 284 16.21 -17.29 21.93
N GLU A 285 14.91 -17.60 21.85
CA GLU A 285 14.36 -18.86 22.37
C GLU A 285 13.93 -19.82 21.26
N ALA A 286 14.87 -20.20 20.39
CA ALA A 286 14.71 -21.40 19.57
C ALA A 286 14.67 -22.64 20.49
N ALA A 287 13.52 -23.31 20.50
CA ALA A 287 13.31 -24.58 21.19
C ALA A 287 14.45 -25.58 20.87
N PRO A 288 14.91 -26.40 21.84
CA PRO A 288 16.00 -27.33 21.62
C PRO A 288 15.65 -28.28 20.48
N ALA A 289 16.59 -28.42 19.54
CA ALA A 289 16.49 -29.31 18.40
C ALA A 289 15.97 -30.68 18.84
N ARG A 290 14.79 -31.08 18.36
CA ARG A 290 14.33 -32.45 18.52
C ARG A 290 15.21 -33.34 17.67
N ASP A 291 16.00 -34.14 18.35
CA ASP A 291 16.83 -35.21 17.83
C ASP A 291 15.95 -36.12 16.96
N PHE A 292 16.09 -36.05 15.64
CA PHE A 292 15.49 -37.01 14.72
C PHE A 292 16.31 -38.29 14.83
N GLY A 293 15.90 -39.14 15.77
CA GLY A 293 16.49 -40.45 15.99
C GLY A 293 16.64 -41.24 14.70
N ASN A 294 17.83 -41.81 14.53
CA ASN A 294 18.20 -42.87 13.60
C ASN A 294 17.02 -43.81 13.29
N VAL A 295 16.52 -43.74 12.06
CA VAL A 295 15.82 -44.89 11.45
C VAL A 295 16.92 -45.73 10.80
N GLY A 296 17.38 -46.73 11.54
CA GLY A 296 18.32 -47.74 11.06
C GLY A 296 17.72 -48.59 9.94
N THR A 297 18.63 -49.05 9.08
CA THR A 297 18.51 -50.08 8.03
C THR A 297 17.87 -51.38 8.50
#